data_AF-A0A527VNR0-F1
#
_entry.id   AF-A0A527VNR0-F1
#
_cell.length_a   1.000
_cell.length_b   1.000
_cell.length_c   1.000
_cell.angle_alpha   90.00
_cell.angle_beta   90.00
_cell.angle_gamma   90.00
#
_symmetry.space_group_name_H-M   'P 1'
#
loop_
_entity.id
_entity.type
_entity.pdbx_description
1 polymer ?
#
loop_
_entity_poly.entity_id
_entity_poly.type
_entity_poly.pdbx_seq_one_letter_code
_entity_poly.pdbx_strand_id
1 'polypeptide(L)'
;AERRALAEAGVTVHDMRAIDEHGIAPLLRAFLARVEQENGLLHVSLDVDFLDPSIAPAVGTTVPGGATFREAHLVMEMLSDSCLVSSLDLVEL
;
A
#
# COMPACT_ATOMS: atom_id res chain seq x y z
N ALA A 1 -15.41 14.40 0.01
CA ALA A 1 -15.28 14.76 1.44
C ALA A 1 -14.01 14.13 2.02
N GLU A 2 -13.82 12.83 1.86
CA GLU A 2 -12.67 12.07 2.39
C GLU A 2 -11.29 12.56 1.92
N ARG A 3 -11.07 12.76 0.60
CA ARG A 3 -9.80 13.30 0.07
C ARG A 3 -9.38 14.63 0.73
N ARG A 4 -10.35 15.47 1.10
CA ARG A 4 -10.08 16.75 1.79
C ARG A 4 -9.68 16.53 3.24
N ALA A 5 -10.36 15.62 3.94
CA ALA A 5 -10.03 15.25 5.31
C ALA A 5 -8.63 14.62 5.41
N LEU A 6 -8.25 13.75 4.47
CA LEU A 6 -6.90 13.15 4.40
C LEU A 6 -5.82 14.22 4.21
N ALA A 7 -6.06 15.20 3.34
CA ALA A 7 -5.13 16.31 3.12
C ALA A 7 -4.99 17.20 4.35
N GLU A 8 -6.10 17.52 5.03
CA GLU A 8 -6.11 18.33 6.26
C GLU A 8 -5.44 17.62 7.44
N ALA A 9 -5.50 16.28 7.49
CA ALA A 9 -4.84 15.46 8.49
C ALA A 9 -3.33 15.26 8.25
N GLY A 10 -2.78 15.74 7.13
CA GLY A 10 -1.37 15.58 6.78
C GLY A 10 -0.98 14.15 6.39
N VAL A 11 -1.96 13.34 5.97
CA VAL A 11 -1.72 11.96 5.52
C VAL A 11 -1.10 11.98 4.13
N THR A 12 -0.03 11.20 3.94
CA THR A 12 0.56 11.00 2.61
C THR A 12 -0.27 9.98 1.85
N VAL A 13 -0.75 10.34 0.66
CA VAL A 13 -1.62 9.50 -0.16
C VAL A 13 -0.98 9.26 -1.51
N HIS A 14 -0.90 7.99 -1.91
CA HIS A 14 -0.51 7.58 -3.25
C HIS A 14 -1.72 6.85 -3.88
N ASP A 15 -2.33 7.45 -4.90
CA ASP A 15 -3.42 6.83 -5.63
C ASP A 15 -2.90 6.00 -6.82
N MET A 16 -3.80 5.27 -7.50
CA MET A 16 -3.43 4.42 -8.63
C MET A 16 -2.72 5.20 -9.74
N ARG A 17 -3.04 6.48 -9.94
CA ARG A 17 -2.32 7.32 -10.90
C ARG A 17 -0.86 7.52 -10.50
N ALA A 18 -0.58 7.75 -9.22
CA ALA A 18 0.80 7.86 -8.73
C ALA A 18 1.57 6.54 -8.97
N ILE A 19 0.92 5.40 -8.75
CA ILE A 19 1.47 4.07 -9.02
C ILE A 19 1.70 3.88 -10.53
N ASP A 20 0.77 4.27 -11.39
CA ASP A 20 0.91 4.18 -12.85
C ASP A 20 2.06 5.05 -13.38
N GLU A 21 2.21 6.26 -12.84
CA GLU A 21 3.22 7.22 -13.31
C GLU A 21 4.63 6.91 -12.80
N HIS A 22 4.78 6.36 -11.59
CA HIS A 22 6.07 6.22 -10.91
C HIS A 22 6.45 4.77 -10.58
N GLY A 23 5.48 3.86 -10.62
CA GLY A 23 5.58 2.51 -10.05
C GLY A 23 5.45 2.49 -8.53
N ILE A 24 5.03 1.34 -7.99
CA ILE A 24 4.84 1.17 -6.55
C ILE A 24 6.16 1.21 -5.74
N ALA A 25 7.25 0.72 -6.33
CA ALA A 25 8.51 0.53 -5.61
C ALA A 25 9.23 1.84 -5.24
N PRO A 26 9.34 2.86 -6.12
CA PRO A 26 9.91 4.16 -5.72
C PRO A 26 9.11 4.84 -4.61
N LEU A 27 7.78 4.76 -4.66
CA LEU A 27 6.89 5.34 -3.65
C LEU A 27 7.07 4.66 -2.30
N LEU A 28 7.04 3.32 -2.28
CA LEU A 28 7.24 2.54 -1.06
C LEU A 28 8.64 2.73 -0.46
N ARG A 29 9.69 2.78 -1.29
CA ARG A 29 11.06 3.07 -0.81
C ARG A 29 11.16 4.41 -0.09
N ALA A 30 10.56 5.46 -0.65
CA ALA A 30 10.58 6.78 -0.04
C ALA A 30 9.89 6.78 1.32
N PHE A 31 8.76 6.06 1.44
CA PHE A 31 8.05 5.90 2.70
C PHE A 31 8.88 5.11 3.74
N LEU A 32 9.45 3.96 3.35
CA LEU A 32 10.27 3.13 4.26
C LEU A 32 11.50 3.88 4.77
N ALA A 33 12.18 4.63 3.90
CA ALA A 33 13.32 5.46 4.30
C ALA A 33 12.93 6.51 5.35
N ARG A 34 11.72 7.08 5.25
CA ARG A 34 11.21 8.01 6.26
C ARG A 34 10.95 7.32 7.60
N VAL A 35 10.34 6.14 7.59
CA VAL A 35 10.08 5.35 8.81
C VAL A 35 11.40 5.01 9.52
N GLU A 36 12.41 4.59 8.76
CA GLU A 36 13.75 4.31 9.28
C GLU A 36 14.39 5.56 9.90
N GLN A 37 14.34 6.69 9.20
CA GLN A 37 14.89 7.97 9.69
C GLN A 37 14.21 8.46 10.97
N GLU A 38 12.92 8.19 11.12
CA GLU A 38 12.14 8.54 12.32
C GLU A 38 12.28 7.47 13.44
N ASN A 39 13.03 6.38 13.20
CA ASN A 39 13.12 5.21 14.08
C ASN A 39 11.72 4.72 14.52
N GLY A 40 10.80 4.71 13.55
CA GLY A 40 9.40 4.37 13.75
C GLY A 40 9.14 2.87 13.73
N LEU A 41 8.04 2.46 14.37
CA LEU A 41 7.49 1.11 14.24
C LEU A 41 6.47 1.10 13.09
N LEU A 42 6.63 0.18 12.14
CA LEU A 42 5.72 0.07 11.00
C LEU A 42 4.65 -0.99 11.25
N HIS A 43 3.39 -0.55 11.29
CA HIS A 43 2.24 -1.44 11.16
C HIS A 43 1.71 -1.35 9.73
N VAL A 44 1.47 -2.50 9.11
CA VAL A 44 0.90 -2.60 7.77
C VAL A 44 -0.51 -3.17 7.90
N SER A 45 -1.50 -2.43 7.41
CA SER A 45 -2.86 -2.94 7.21
C SER A 45 -3.08 -3.05 5.71
N LEU A 46 -3.20 -4.28 5.22
CA LEU A 46 -3.41 -4.58 3.81
C LEU A 46 -4.84 -5.04 3.59
N ASP A 47 -5.57 -4.24 2.83
CA ASP A 47 -6.84 -4.65 2.25
C ASP A 47 -6.61 -5.43 0.95
N VAL A 48 -7.24 -6.59 0.81
CA VAL A 48 -7.15 -7.44 -0.38
C VAL A 48 -7.93 -6.83 -1.55
N ASP A 49 -8.86 -5.91 -1.29
CA ASP A 49 -9.63 -5.19 -2.30
C ASP A 49 -8.78 -4.24 -3.19
N PHE A 50 -7.56 -3.92 -2.74
CA PHE A 50 -6.54 -3.18 -3.49
C PHE A 50 -6.04 -3.92 -4.73
N LEU A 51 -6.12 -5.26 -4.73
CA LEU A 51 -5.72 -6.09 -5.86
C LEU A 51 -6.73 -5.98 -7.00
N ASP A 52 -6.24 -6.11 -8.23
CA ASP A 52 -7.13 -6.23 -9.36
C ASP A 52 -8.09 -7.43 -9.15
N PRO A 53 -9.40 -7.27 -9.40
CA PRO A 53 -10.42 -8.30 -9.18
C PRO A 53 -10.16 -9.63 -9.89
N SER A 54 -9.37 -9.62 -10.96
CA SER A 54 -8.94 -10.85 -11.64
C SER A 54 -8.07 -11.77 -10.79
N ILE A 55 -7.47 -11.24 -9.71
CA ILE A 55 -6.60 -11.96 -8.77
C ILE A 55 -7.37 -12.29 -7.48
N ALA A 56 -8.23 -11.38 -7.01
CA ALA A 56 -9.07 -11.57 -5.82
C ALA A 56 -10.57 -11.47 -6.18
N PRO A 57 -11.16 -12.49 -6.82
CA PRO A 57 -12.56 -12.44 -7.28
C PRO A 57 -13.61 -12.52 -6.15
N ALA A 58 -13.20 -12.71 -4.90
CA ALA A 58 -14.06 -12.89 -3.74
C ALA A 58 -14.21 -11.65 -2.84
N VAL A 59 -13.56 -10.53 -3.17
CA VAL A 59 -13.69 -9.27 -2.41
C VAL A 59 -15.01 -8.57 -2.74
N GLY A 60 -15.68 -8.03 -1.72
CA GLY A 60 -17.04 -7.47 -1.85
C GLY A 60 -17.13 -6.17 -2.65
N THR A 61 -16.00 -5.50 -2.87
CA THR A 61 -15.87 -4.11 -3.39
C THR A 61 -14.82 -4.01 -4.50
N THR A 62 -14.88 -4.89 -5.49
CA THR A 62 -13.95 -4.88 -6.63
C THR A 62 -13.98 -3.54 -7.40
N VAL A 63 -12.88 -2.78 -7.37
CA VAL A 63 -12.68 -1.59 -8.21
C VAL A 63 -11.71 -1.94 -9.35
N PRO A 64 -12.09 -1.75 -10.63
CA PRO A 64 -11.18 -1.99 -11.75
C PRO A 64 -9.93 -1.10 -11.71
N GLY A 65 -8.78 -1.65 -12.08
CA GLY A 65 -7.51 -0.91 -12.11
C GLY A 65 -6.79 -0.87 -10.77
N GLY A 66 -6.94 -1.93 -9.97
CA GLY A 66 -6.15 -2.18 -8.77
C GLY A 66 -4.74 -2.69 -9.10
N ALA A 67 -3.95 -2.94 -8.06
CA ALA A 67 -2.60 -3.44 -8.25
C ALA A 67 -2.58 -4.87 -8.79
N THR A 68 -1.61 -5.13 -9.65
CA THR A 68 -1.34 -6.48 -10.14
C THR A 68 -0.73 -7.34 -9.04
N PHE A 69 -0.81 -8.67 -9.21
CA PHE A 69 -0.24 -9.63 -8.27
C PHE A 69 1.27 -9.39 -8.08
N ARG A 70 1.96 -9.02 -9.17
CA ARG A 70 3.40 -8.74 -9.14
C ARG A 70 3.73 -7.50 -8.33
N GLU A 71 2.90 -6.46 -8.39
CA GLU A 71 3.10 -5.25 -7.60
C GLU A 71 2.85 -5.53 -6.13
N ALA A 72 1.79 -6.25 -5.80
CA ALA A 72 1.51 -6.64 -4.42
C ALA A 72 2.59 -7.57 -3.84
N HIS A 73 3.07 -8.54 -4.64
CA HIS A 73 4.19 -9.39 -4.23
C HIS A 73 5.45 -8.57 -3.98
N LEU A 74 5.77 -7.64 -4.88
CA LEU A 74 6.92 -6.74 -4.73
C LEU A 74 6.81 -5.87 -3.47
N VAL A 75 5.61 -5.38 -3.14
CA VAL A 75 5.37 -4.67 -1.88
C VAL A 75 5.73 -5.56 -0.69
N MET A 76 5.28 -6.82 -0.67
CA MET A 76 5.57 -7.74 0.43
C MET A 76 7.05 -8.09 0.53
N GLU A 77 7.74 -8.30 -0.60
CA GLU A 77 9.19 -8.50 -0.65
C GLU A 77 9.92 -7.30 -0.03
N MET A 78 9.58 -6.08 -0.46
CA MET A 78 10.20 -4.86 0.04
C MET A 78 9.93 -4.60 1.53
N LEU A 79 8.70 -4.87 1.98
CA LEU A 79 8.32 -4.78 3.39
C LEU A 79 9.14 -5.77 4.24
N SER A 80 9.27 -7.01 3.78
CA SER A 80 10.09 -8.03 4.43
C SER A 80 11.58 -7.62 4.48
N ASP A 81 12.14 -7.19 3.35
CA ASP A 81 13.55 -6.79 3.23
C ASP A 81 13.89 -5.58 4.13
N SER A 82 12.93 -4.69 4.36
CA SER A 82 13.13 -3.51 5.21
C SER A 82 13.43 -3.83 6.67
N CYS A 83 12.97 -4.98 7.17
CA CYS A 83 12.99 -5.33 8.60
C CYS A 83 12.31 -4.32 9.53
N LEU A 84 11.50 -3.38 9.00
CA LEU A 84 10.81 -2.34 9.79
C LEU A 84 9.41 -2.77 10.26
N VAL A 85 8.81 -3.76 9.58
CA VAL A 85 7.44 -4.21 9.87
C VAL A 85 7.39 -4.88 11.23
N SER A 86 6.61 -4.28 12.13
CA SER A 86 6.38 -4.74 13.49
C SER A 86 5.07 -5.52 13.62
N SER A 87 4.11 -5.27 12.75
CA SER A 87 2.83 -5.98 12.68
C SER A 87 2.19 -5.86 11.30
N LEU A 88 1.40 -6.87 10.91
CA LEU A 88 0.70 -6.94 9.64
C LEU A 88 -0.72 -7.47 9.87
N ASP A 89 -1.70 -6.69 9.44
CA ASP A 89 -3.10 -7.11 9.34
C ASP A 89 -3.44 -7.32 7.86
N LEU A 90 -4.06 -8.46 7.55
CA LEU A 90 -4.58 -8.78 6.22
C LEU A 90 -6.09 -8.96 6.33
N VAL A 91 -6.83 -8.07 5.67
CA VAL A 91 -8.29 -7.95 5.80
C VAL A 91 -8.99 -8.24 4.47
N GLU A 92 -10.29 -8.54 4.55
CA GLU A 92 -11.16 -8.81 3.38
C GLU A 92 -10.82 -10.05 2.54
N LEU A 93 -10.50 -11.18 3.20
CA LEU A 93 -10.36 -12.51 2.58
C LEU A 93 -11.69 -13.17 2.19
#